data_AF-A0A7C3H649-F1
#
_entry.id   AF-A0A7C3H649-F1
#
_cell.length_a   1.000
_cell.length_b   1.000
_cell.length_c   1.000
_cell.angle_alpha   90.00
_cell.angle_beta   90.00
_cell.angle_gamma   90.00
#
_symmetry.space_group_name_H-M   'P 1'
#
loop_
_entity.id
_entity.type
_entity.pdbx_description
1 polymer ?
#
loop_
_entity_poly.entity_id
_entity_poly.type
_entity_poly.pdbx_seq_one_letter_code
_entity_poly.pdbx_strand_id
1 'polypeptide(L)'
;MSMQILDRTLEEQIRDVARREQIQPVEVIARAVRLYQQQARSQRPSAFLLSIAGLGASGEGDVAERDEEILAAEVDRRGGWSLSVEEQE
;
A
#
# COMPACT_ATOMS: atom_id res chain seq x y z
N MET A 1 14.97 20.37 -9.70
CA MET A 1 14.19 19.31 -10.36
C MET A 1 12.72 19.61 -10.17
N SER A 2 12.07 20.18 -11.19
CA SER A 2 10.63 20.46 -11.18
C SER A 2 9.89 19.18 -11.57
N MET A 3 9.24 18.56 -10.59
CA MET A 3 8.44 17.34 -10.76
C MET A 3 7.15 17.69 -11.53
N GLN A 4 7.22 17.71 -12.87
CA GLN A 4 6.04 17.84 -13.73
C GLN A 4 5.32 16.49 -13.80
N ILE A 5 4.60 16.13 -12.74
CA ILE A 5 3.70 14.98 -12.71
C ILE A 5 2.27 15.52 -12.71
N LEU A 6 1.83 16.06 -13.85
CA LEU A 6 0.40 16.17 -14.10
C LEU A 6 0.08 15.13 -15.16
N ASP A 7 -0.30 13.95 -14.66
CA ASP A 7 -0.91 12.93 -15.49
C ASP A 7 -2.19 13.51 -16.10
N ARG A 8 -2.18 13.69 -17.42
CA ARG A 8 -3.30 14.25 -18.17
C ARG A 8 -4.57 13.40 -18.02
N THR A 9 -4.42 12.08 -17.87
CA THR A 9 -5.54 11.18 -17.65
C THR A 9 -6.17 11.41 -16.28
N LEU A 10 -5.35 11.67 -15.24
CA LEU A 10 -5.87 11.99 -13.92
C LEU A 10 -6.63 13.33 -13.91
N GLU A 11 -6.14 14.33 -14.63
CA GLU A 11 -6.82 15.62 -14.73
C GLU A 11 -8.19 15.49 -15.42
N GLU A 12 -8.26 14.73 -16.51
CA GLU A 12 -9.50 14.44 -17.22
C GLU A 12 -10.51 13.70 -16.31
N GLN A 13 -10.04 12.71 -15.55
CA GLN A 13 -10.88 11.99 -14.58
C GLN A 13 -11.43 12.90 -13.47
N ILE A 14 -10.61 13.79 -12.92
CA ILE A 14 -11.05 14.75 -11.90
C ILE A 14 -12.14 15.66 -12.47
N ARG A 15 -11.95 16.17 -13.69
CA ARG A 15 -12.93 17.01 -14.37
C ARG A 15 -14.23 16.25 -14.66
N ASP A 16 -14.15 14.98 -15.04
CA ASP A 16 -15.33 14.15 -15.28
C ASP A 16 -16.16 13.94 -14.02
N VAL A 17 -15.50 13.62 -12.90
CA VAL A 17 -16.16 13.47 -11.60
C VAL A 17 -16.77 14.80 -11.16
N ALA A 18 -16.02 15.90 -11.25
CA ALA A 18 -16.49 17.24 -10.92
C ALA A 18 -17.76 17.62 -11.71
N ARG A 19 -17.78 17.33 -13.02
CA ARG A 19 -18.95 17.58 -13.88
C ARG A 19 -20.16 16.74 -13.49
N ARG A 20 -19.97 15.43 -13.24
CA ARG A 20 -21.06 14.51 -12.87
C ARG A 20 -21.69 14.88 -11.53
N GLU A 21 -20.86 15.30 -10.58
CA GLU A 21 -21.29 15.61 -9.22
C GLU A 21 -21.61 17.10 -9.00
N GLN A 22 -21.46 17.95 -10.03
CA GLN A 22 -21.65 19.41 -9.96
C GLN A 22 -20.86 20.09 -8.83
N ILE A 23 -19.64 19.59 -8.58
CA ILE A 23 -18.73 20.15 -7.58
C ILE A 23 -17.46 20.68 -8.25
N GLN A 24 -16.76 21.56 -7.54
CA GLN A 24 -15.48 22.08 -8.03
C GLN A 24 -14.41 20.98 -8.02
N PRO A 25 -13.50 20.94 -9.02
CA PRO A 25 -12.39 19.97 -9.06
C PRO A 25 -11.56 19.91 -7.77
N VAL A 26 -11.38 21.05 -7.11
CA VAL A 26 -10.65 21.11 -5.83
C VAL A 26 -11.35 20.31 -4.72
N GLU A 27 -12.68 20.27 -4.71
CA GLU A 27 -13.43 19.51 -3.70
C GLU A 27 -13.36 18.00 -3.96
N VAL A 28 -13.29 17.59 -5.24
CA VAL A 28 -13.04 16.20 -5.63
C VAL A 28 -11.70 15.73 -5.04
N ILE A 29 -10.65 16.54 -5.21
CA ILE A 29 -9.31 16.24 -4.69
C ILE A 29 -9.32 16.20 -3.17
N ALA A 30 -9.90 17.21 -2.51
CA ALA A 30 -10.00 17.26 -1.06
C ALA A 30 -10.73 16.04 -0.49
N ARG A 31 -11.84 15.63 -1.12
CA ARG A 31 -12.58 14.42 -0.75
C ARG A 31 -11.76 13.16 -0.96
N ALA A 32 -11.11 13.02 -2.11
CA ALA A 32 -10.27 11.85 -2.42
C ALA A 32 -9.12 11.69 -1.42
N VAL A 33 -8.44 12.78 -1.07
CA VAL A 33 -7.37 12.77 -0.06
C VAL A 33 -7.90 12.36 1.32
N ARG A 34 -9.05 12.89 1.75
CA ARG A 34 -9.67 12.48 3.02
C ARG A 34 -10.00 11.00 3.06
N LEU A 35 -10.60 10.46 1.99
CA LEU A 35 -10.94 9.04 1.89
C LEU A 35 -9.69 8.15 1.91
N TYR A 36 -8.65 8.52 1.16
CA TYR A 36 -7.38 7.81 1.14
C TYR A 36 -6.74 7.77 2.55
N GLN A 37 -6.72 8.90 3.25
CA GLN A 37 -6.17 8.97 4.61
C GLN A 37 -6.97 8.13 5.62
N GLN A 38 -8.29 8.09 5.49
CA GLN A 38 -9.13 7.23 6.33
C GLN A 38 -8.86 5.75 6.06
N GLN A 39 -8.81 5.35 4.79
CA GLN A 39 -8.50 3.97 4.41
C GLN A 39 -7.08 3.56 4.85
N ALA A 40 -6.09 4.43 4.69
CA ALA A 40 -4.72 4.18 5.12
C ALA A 40 -4.60 4.01 6.65
N ARG A 41 -5.50 4.62 7.44
CA ARG A 41 -5.57 4.40 8.89
C ARG A 41 -6.24 3.07 9.24
N SER A 42 -7.27 2.68 8.50
CA SER A 42 -8.01 1.42 8.72
C SER A 42 -7.21 0.17 8.29
N GLN A 43 -6.33 0.31 7.30
CA GLN A 43 -5.47 -0.79 6.81
C GLN A 43 -4.19 -0.98 7.64
N ARG A 44 -3.87 -0.06 8.56
CA ARG A 44 -2.79 -0.30 9.51
C ARG A 44 -3.33 -1.26 10.58
N PRO A 45 -2.80 -2.48 10.71
CA PRO A 45 -3.11 -3.30 11.88
C PRO A 45 -2.82 -2.44 13.11
N SER A 46 -3.75 -2.45 14.08
CA SER A 46 -3.61 -1.57 15.23
C SER A 46 -2.23 -1.80 15.85
N ALA A 47 -1.50 -0.71 16.14
CA ALA A 47 -0.16 -0.80 16.73
C ALA A 47 -0.15 -1.69 17.99
N PHE A 48 -1.29 -1.79 18.67
CA PHE A 48 -1.57 -2.70 19.77
C PHE A 48 -1.58 -4.18 19.40
N LEU A 49 -2.21 -4.57 18.29
CA LEU A 49 -2.19 -5.96 17.84
C LEU A 49 -0.80 -6.36 17.33
N LEU A 50 -0.09 -5.43 16.67
CA LEU A 50 1.30 -5.63 16.27
C LEU A 50 2.22 -5.80 17.50
N SER A 51 2.03 -4.99 18.54
CA SER A 51 2.82 -5.09 19.77
C SER A 51 2.53 -6.34 20.59
N ILE A 52 1.28 -6.82 20.59
CA ILE A 52 0.92 -8.12 21.22
C ILE A 52 1.53 -9.29 20.45
N ALA A 53 1.52 -9.24 19.11
CA ALA A 53 2.09 -10.29 18.27
C ALA A 53 3.63 -10.31 18.27
N GLY A 54 4.29 -9.36 18.95
CA GLY A 54 5.76 -9.23 18.96
C GLY A 54 6.35 -8.81 17.61
N LEU A 55 5.51 -8.38 16.66
CA LEU A 55 5.94 -7.95 15.34
C LEU A 55 6.63 -6.59 15.44
N GLY A 56 7.90 -6.52 15.02
CA GLY A 56 8.72 -5.30 15.09
C GLY A 56 9.50 -5.11 16.40
N ALA A 57 9.51 -6.12 17.29
CA ALA A 57 10.23 -6.08 18.57
C ALA A 57 11.40 -7.08 18.66
N SER A 58 11.92 -7.57 17.53
CA SER A 58 13.04 -8.54 17.52
C SER A 58 14.40 -7.90 17.84
N GLY A 59 14.52 -6.57 17.76
CA GLY A 59 15.81 -5.87 17.87
C GLY A 59 16.75 -6.11 16.68
N GLU A 60 16.28 -6.82 15.66
CA GLU A 60 16.98 -7.00 14.40
C GLU A 60 16.79 -5.75 13.53
N GLY A 61 17.82 -5.43 12.72
CA GLY A 61 17.79 -4.29 11.81
C GLY A 61 16.66 -4.38 10.78
N ASP A 62 16.33 -3.25 10.16
CA ASP A 62 15.25 -3.21 9.17
C ASP A 62 15.56 -4.17 8.01
N VAL A 63 14.68 -5.15 7.83
CA VAL A 63 14.76 -6.16 6.78
C VAL A 63 14.75 -5.50 5.39
N ALA A 64 14.16 -4.31 5.27
CA ALA A 64 14.16 -3.53 4.04
C ALA A 64 15.56 -3.07 3.59
N GLU A 65 16.53 -2.96 4.50
CA GLU A 65 17.91 -2.60 4.14
C GLU A 65 18.70 -3.77 3.53
N ARG A 66 18.14 -4.99 3.60
CA ARG A 66 18.78 -6.23 3.14
C ARG A 66 17.93 -6.96 2.10
N ASP A 67 16.99 -6.27 1.48
CA ASP A 67 16.05 -6.83 0.51
C ASP A 67 16.78 -7.50 -0.67
N GLU A 68 17.81 -6.87 -1.23
CA GLU A 68 18.61 -7.43 -2.33
C GLU A 68 19.41 -8.68 -1.90
N GLU A 69 19.95 -8.71 -0.68
CA GLU A 69 20.66 -9.88 -0.13
C GLU A 69 19.71 -11.05 0.12
N ILE A 70 18.52 -10.77 0.65
CA ILE A 70 17.47 -11.76 0.93
C ILE A 70 16.97 -12.35 -0.40
N LEU A 71 16.64 -11.48 -1.36
CA LEU A 71 16.20 -11.93 -2.69
C LEU A 71 17.30 -12.73 -3.40
N ALA A 72 18.56 -12.36 -3.26
CA ALA A 72 19.67 -13.13 -3.81
C ALA A 72 19.84 -14.50 -3.13
N ALA A 73 19.58 -14.59 -1.82
CA ALA A 73 19.66 -15.84 -1.05
C ALA A 73 18.45 -16.76 -1.29
N GLU A 74 17.27 -16.21 -1.59
CA GLU A 74 16.01 -16.95 -1.82
C GLU A 74 15.86 -17.51 -3.25
N VAL A 75 16.80 -17.23 -4.15
CA VAL A 75 16.74 -17.66 -5.57
C VAL A 75 16.97 -19.17 -5.76
N ASP A 76 17.35 -19.94 -4.73
CA ASP A 76 17.36 -21.41 -4.81
C ASP A 76 16.09 -22.07 -4.25
N ARG A 77 15.47 -22.85 -5.13
CA ARG A 77 14.05 -23.25 -5.12
C ARG A 77 13.80 -24.50 -4.29
N ARG A 78 12.79 -24.45 -3.42
CA ARG A 78 11.73 -25.49 -3.28
C ARG A 78 10.74 -25.11 -2.17
N GLY A 79 9.83 -24.19 -2.49
CA GLY A 79 8.74 -23.81 -1.60
C GLY A 79 8.58 -22.30 -1.56
N GLY A 80 8.07 -21.74 -2.65
CA GLY A 80 7.54 -20.39 -2.61
C GLY A 80 6.34 -20.30 -1.66
N TRP A 81 5.78 -19.10 -1.53
CA TRP A 81 4.55 -18.82 -0.79
C TRP A 81 3.33 -19.41 -1.51
N SER A 82 3.28 -20.72 -1.68
CA SER A 82 2.06 -21.42 -2.08
C SER A 82 1.26 -21.69 -0.82
N LEU A 83 0.01 -21.17 -0.76
CA LEU A 83 -1.00 -21.74 0.12
C LEU A 83 -1.09 -23.22 -0.23
N SER A 84 -0.59 -24.08 0.66
CA SER A 84 -0.94 -25.50 0.62
C SER A 84 -2.42 -25.57 0.92
N VAL A 85 -3.25 -25.65 -0.12
CA VAL A 85 -4.60 -26.20 0.05
C VAL A 85 -4.37 -27.69 0.24
N GLU A 86 -4.37 -28.11 1.50
CA GLU A 86 -4.43 -29.53 1.85
C GLU A 86 -5.80 -30.06 1.39
N GLU A 87 -5.85 -30.57 0.17
CA GLU A 87 -6.87 -31.56 -0.20
C GLU A 87 -6.48 -32.86 0.49
N GLN A 88 -7.12 -33.11 1.63
CA GLN A 88 -7.12 -34.41 2.29
C GLN A 88 -8.00 -35.38 1.48
N GLU A 89 -7.45 -36.60 1.35
CA GLU A 89 -7.89 -37.83 0.65
C GLU A 89 -9.38 -38.05 0.38
#